data_AF-A0AAV5MRY3-F1
#
_entry.id   AF-A0AAV5MRY3-F1
#
_cell.length_a   1.000
_cell.length_b   1.000
_cell.length_c   1.000
_cell.angle_alpha   90.00
_cell.angle_beta   90.00
_cell.angle_gamma   90.00
#
_symmetry.space_group_name_H-M   'P 1'
#
loop_
_entity.id
_entity.type
_entity.pdbx_description
1 polymer ?
#
loop_
_entity_poly.entity_id
_entity_poly.type
_entity_poly.pdbx_seq_one_letter_code
_entity_poly.pdbx_strand_id
1 'polypeptide(L)'
;MLMKSGVLPVLVERLATSNSLQLLIPEAAWVLSNIAAGSIEHKQLIYYTEALPLLLHVLSLAPFDIREEVAYVLGNICVAPTEGDGKPNLIVEHLVSLVQKGCLSGFIDLVRSADTEAARLGLQFMELK
;
A
#
# COMPACT_ATOMS: atom_id res chain seq x y z
N MET A 1 -9.06 -11.29 14.89
CA MET A 1 -8.17 -12.37 15.39
C MET A 1 -6.75 -12.29 14.84
N LEU A 2 -6.52 -11.92 13.57
CA LEU A 2 -5.17 -11.87 12.95
C LEU A 2 -4.21 -10.79 13.52
N MET A 3 -4.72 -9.70 14.09
CA MET A 3 -3.86 -8.65 14.66
C MET A 3 -3.23 -9.01 16.01
N LYS A 4 -3.84 -9.94 16.77
CA LYS A 4 -3.31 -10.40 18.06
C LYS A 4 -2.25 -11.48 17.91
N SER A 5 -2.05 -12.02 16.70
CA SER A 5 -1.16 -13.16 16.46
C SER A 5 0.27 -12.78 16.03
N GLY A 6 0.67 -11.51 16.11
CA GLY A 6 2.04 -11.10 15.76
C GLY A 6 2.40 -11.26 14.28
N VAL A 7 1.39 -11.37 13.40
CA VAL A 7 1.59 -11.56 11.95
C VAL A 7 2.20 -10.33 11.30
N LEU A 8 1.87 -9.13 11.77
CA LEU A 8 2.36 -7.89 11.17
C LEU A 8 3.89 -7.73 11.28
N PRO A 9 4.54 -7.95 12.44
CA PRO A 9 6.00 -8.01 12.53
C PRO A 9 6.65 -9.01 11.55
N VAL A 10 6.05 -10.19 11.38
CA VAL A 10 6.56 -11.21 10.44
C VAL A 10 6.46 -10.72 8.99
N LEU A 11 5.33 -10.11 8.61
CA LEU A 11 5.17 -9.54 7.27
C LEU A 11 6.18 -8.43 7.00
N VAL A 12 6.42 -7.54 7.97
CA VAL A 12 7.43 -6.47 7.88
C VAL A 12 8.83 -7.05 7.72
N GLU A 13 9.19 -8.08 8.50
CA GLU A 13 10.48 -8.75 8.38
C GLU A 13 10.66 -9.39 6.98
N ARG A 14 9.61 -10.01 6.44
CA ARG A 14 9.67 -10.61 5.10
C ARG A 14 9.82 -9.55 4.00
N LEU A 15 9.15 -8.41 4.12
CA LEU A 15 9.36 -7.27 3.22
C LEU A 15 10.78 -6.69 3.31
N ALA A 16 11.39 -6.69 4.50
CA ALA A 16 12.75 -6.18 4.72
C ALA A 16 13.85 -7.08 4.11
N THR A 17 13.60 -8.39 3.96
CA THR A 17 14.61 -9.36 3.50
C THR A 17 14.68 -9.41 1.96
N SER A 18 15.15 -8.33 1.34
CA SER A 18 14.97 -8.01 -0.09
C SER A 18 15.76 -8.81 -1.14
N ASN A 19 16.57 -9.82 -0.80
CA ASN A 19 17.49 -10.43 -1.80
C ASN A 19 17.15 -11.86 -2.25
N SER A 20 16.23 -12.57 -1.59
CA SER A 20 15.98 -14.00 -1.88
C SER A 20 14.51 -14.37 -2.04
N LEU A 21 13.59 -13.42 -1.79
CA LEU A 21 12.17 -13.69 -1.53
C LEU A 21 11.23 -12.87 -2.43
N GLN A 22 11.61 -12.65 -3.71
CA GLN A 22 10.75 -11.93 -4.68
C GLN A 22 9.34 -12.54 -4.81
N LEU A 23 9.19 -13.85 -4.55
CA LEU A 23 7.94 -14.60 -4.54
C LEU A 23 7.20 -14.61 -3.18
N LEU A 24 7.61 -13.78 -2.21
CA LEU A 24 6.88 -13.61 -0.95
C LEU A 24 6.47 -12.16 -0.71
N ILE A 25 7.14 -11.22 -1.38
CA ILE A 25 6.80 -9.80 -1.31
C ILE A 25 5.38 -9.53 -1.83
N PRO A 26 4.96 -10.02 -3.01
CA PRO A 26 3.58 -9.80 -3.47
C PRO A 26 2.55 -10.47 -2.56
N GLU A 27 2.82 -11.63 -1.99
CA GLU A 27 1.94 -12.33 -1.05
C GLU A 27 1.84 -11.57 0.28
N ALA A 28 2.95 -11.04 0.78
CA ALA A 28 2.96 -10.20 1.98
C ALA A 28 2.21 -8.90 1.73
N ALA A 29 2.40 -8.26 0.57
CA ALA A 29 1.68 -7.07 0.16
C ALA A 29 0.17 -7.36 0.01
N TRP A 30 -0.20 -8.49 -0.56
CA TRP A 30 -1.58 -8.94 -0.70
C TRP A 30 -2.26 -9.16 0.67
N VAL A 31 -1.55 -9.76 1.63
CA VAL A 31 -2.07 -9.87 3.01
C VAL A 31 -2.22 -8.49 3.65
N LEU A 32 -1.24 -7.60 3.47
CA LEU A 32 -1.30 -6.23 3.99
C LEU A 32 -2.43 -5.41 3.35
N SER A 33 -2.72 -5.59 2.06
CA SER A 33 -3.77 -4.85 1.35
C SER A 33 -5.14 -5.24 1.88
N ASN A 34 -5.34 -6.53 2.19
CA ASN A 34 -6.53 -7.04 2.87
C ASN A 34 -6.68 -6.51 4.30
N ILE A 35 -5.59 -6.40 5.06
CA ILE A 35 -5.61 -5.79 6.40
C ILE A 35 -5.95 -4.29 6.29
N ALA A 36 -5.32 -3.60 5.34
CA ALA A 36 -5.53 -2.19 5.05
C ALA A 36 -6.92 -1.90 4.49
N ALA A 37 -7.61 -2.86 3.87
CA ALA A 37 -9.01 -2.69 3.45
C ALA A 37 -9.99 -2.66 4.65
N GLY A 38 -9.54 -3.05 5.84
CA GLY A 38 -10.33 -3.09 7.06
C GLY A 38 -10.54 -1.74 7.74
N SER A 39 -10.59 -1.76 9.09
CA SER A 39 -10.90 -0.60 9.91
C SER A 39 -9.77 0.45 9.92
N ILE A 40 -10.06 1.64 10.43
CA ILE A 40 -9.07 2.74 10.54
C ILE A 40 -7.90 2.32 11.46
N GLU A 41 -8.18 1.57 12.52
CA GLU A 41 -7.15 1.10 13.46
C GLU A 41 -6.13 0.17 12.76
N HIS A 42 -6.58 -0.66 11.81
CA HIS A 42 -5.68 -1.51 11.02
C HIS A 42 -4.76 -0.66 10.13
N LYS A 43 -5.32 0.37 9.48
CA LYS A 43 -4.59 1.29 8.61
C LYS A 43 -3.53 2.07 9.39
N GLN A 44 -3.91 2.59 10.56
CA GLN A 44 -2.99 3.27 11.48
C GLN A 44 -1.87 2.33 11.93
N LEU A 45 -2.18 1.09 12.27
CA LEU A 45 -1.16 0.13 12.69
C LEU A 45 -0.12 -0.10 11.60
N ILE A 46 -0.54 -0.31 10.34
CA ILE A 46 0.38 -0.43 9.21
C ILE A 46 1.21 0.85 9.04
N TYR A 47 0.56 2.01 9.08
CA TYR A 47 1.20 3.32 8.89
C TYR A 47 2.29 3.60 9.93
N TYR A 48 2.08 3.24 11.20
CA TYR A 48 3.04 3.45 12.28
C TYR A 48 4.13 2.38 12.38
N THR A 49 4.09 1.34 11.55
CA THR A 49 5.13 0.31 11.51
C THR A 49 6.20 0.60 10.45
N GLU A 50 7.30 -0.15 10.50
CA GLU A 50 8.34 -0.12 9.45
C GLU A 50 7.85 -0.66 8.09
N ALA A 51 6.60 -1.08 7.97
CA ALA A 51 5.99 -1.41 6.68
C ALA A 51 6.03 -0.21 5.72
N LEU A 52 5.74 1.00 6.19
CA LEU A 52 5.56 2.16 5.31
C LEU A 52 6.81 2.51 4.49
N PRO A 53 8.02 2.65 5.08
CA PRO A 53 9.24 2.89 4.30
C PRO A 53 9.58 1.73 3.36
N LEU A 54 9.32 0.48 3.75
CA LEU A 54 9.57 -0.70 2.92
C LEU A 54 8.65 -0.72 1.70
N LEU A 55 7.35 -0.48 1.90
CA LEU A 55 6.37 -0.39 0.80
C LEU A 55 6.77 0.71 -0.19
N LEU A 56 7.20 1.88 0.28
CA LEU A 56 7.67 2.95 -0.61
C LEU A 56 8.94 2.57 -1.39
N HIS A 57 9.85 1.85 -0.76
CA HIS A 57 11.06 1.34 -1.40
C HIS A 57 10.71 0.32 -2.51
N VAL A 58 9.83 -0.63 -2.19
CA VAL A 58 9.36 -1.67 -3.14
C VAL A 58 8.60 -1.03 -4.30
N LEU A 59 7.71 -0.05 -4.04
CA LEU A 59 7.00 0.69 -5.08
C LEU A 59 7.96 1.34 -6.09
N SER A 60 9.12 1.81 -5.62
CA SER A 60 10.09 2.53 -6.46
C SER A 60 11.00 1.59 -7.27
N LEU A 61 11.37 0.44 -6.71
CA LEU A 61 12.47 -0.39 -7.25
C LEU A 61 12.05 -1.78 -7.74
N ALA A 62 10.90 -2.30 -7.32
CA ALA A 62 10.51 -3.67 -7.64
C ALA A 62 10.07 -3.83 -9.10
N PRO A 63 9.99 -5.08 -9.60
CA PRO A 63 9.26 -5.41 -10.83
C PRO A 63 7.80 -4.97 -10.77
N PHE A 64 7.22 -4.77 -11.95
CA PHE A 64 5.91 -4.18 -12.13
C PHE A 64 4.79 -4.87 -11.32
N ASP A 65 4.68 -6.19 -11.43
CA ASP A 65 3.64 -6.99 -10.75
C ASP A 65 3.67 -6.81 -9.23
N ILE A 66 4.86 -6.56 -8.66
CA ILE A 66 5.03 -6.32 -7.22
C ILE A 66 4.66 -4.87 -6.86
N ARG A 67 4.92 -3.90 -7.74
CA ARG A 67 4.55 -2.49 -7.51
C ARG A 67 3.04 -2.32 -7.43
N GLU A 68 2.29 -3.06 -8.26
CA GLU A 68 0.83 -3.02 -8.26
C GLU A 68 0.27 -3.43 -6.89
N GLU A 69 0.67 -4.59 -6.37
CA GLU A 69 0.22 -5.08 -5.06
C GLU A 69 0.54 -4.09 -3.93
N VAL A 70 1.74 -3.50 -3.96
CA VAL A 70 2.15 -2.50 -2.97
C VAL A 70 1.37 -1.20 -3.10
N ALA A 71 1.05 -0.77 -4.32
CA ALA A 71 0.22 0.40 -4.56
C ALA A 71 -1.20 0.21 -4.01
N TYR A 72 -1.76 -0.99 -4.09
CA TYR A 72 -3.04 -1.31 -3.43
C TYR A 72 -2.97 -1.11 -1.92
N VAL A 73 -1.90 -1.59 -1.26
CA VAL A 73 -1.69 -1.36 0.17
C VAL A 73 -1.66 0.13 0.49
N LEU A 74 -0.85 0.90 -0.25
CA LEU A 74 -0.66 2.34 -0.05
C LEU A 74 -1.94 3.16 -0.31
N GLY A 75 -2.74 2.78 -1.30
CA GLY A 75 -4.06 3.37 -1.54
C GLY A 75 -5.02 3.09 -0.40
N ASN A 76 -5.11 1.83 0.04
CA ASN A 76 -6.04 1.41 1.10
C ASN A 76 -5.72 2.06 2.46
N ILE A 77 -4.45 2.30 2.78
CA ILE A 77 -4.11 3.02 4.02
C ILE A 77 -4.50 4.51 3.97
N CYS A 78 -4.67 5.10 2.78
CA CYS A 78 -5.09 6.50 2.63
C CYS A 78 -6.62 6.68 2.62
N VAL A 79 -7.38 5.60 2.49
CA VAL A 79 -8.84 5.64 2.37
C VAL A 79 -9.47 5.02 3.62
N ALA A 80 -10.16 5.81 4.42
CA ALA A 80 -11.02 5.34 5.50
C ALA A 80 -12.27 4.66 4.93
N PRO A 81 -12.88 3.71 5.68
CA PRO A 81 -14.14 3.10 5.28
C PRO A 81 -15.20 4.17 5.04
N THR A 82 -15.92 4.07 3.93
CA THR A 82 -16.98 5.01 3.61
C THR A 82 -18.20 4.78 4.50
N GLU A 83 -18.58 5.79 5.29
CA GLU A 83 -19.85 5.80 6.02
C GLU A 83 -20.83 6.72 5.27
N GLY A 84 -21.81 6.14 4.58
CA GLY A 84 -22.91 6.89 3.98
C GLY A 84 -22.80 7.14 2.47
N ASP A 85 -22.37 8.33 2.08
CA ASP A 85 -22.61 8.98 0.77
C ASP A 85 -21.86 8.39 -0.45
N GLY A 86 -21.16 7.28 -0.27
CA GLY A 86 -20.42 6.60 -1.34
C GLY A 86 -19.10 7.27 -1.72
N LYS A 87 -18.68 8.35 -1.03
CA LYS A 87 -17.37 8.96 -1.26
C LYS A 87 -16.28 8.31 -0.40
N PRO A 88 -15.08 8.07 -0.95
CA PRO A 88 -13.97 7.62 -0.14
C PRO A 88 -13.59 8.71 0.87
N ASN A 89 -13.70 8.40 2.16
CA ASN A 89 -13.20 9.29 3.21
C ASN A 89 -11.68 9.19 3.24
N LEU A 90 -10.95 10.29 3.12
CA LEU A 90 -9.49 10.25 3.08
C LEU A 90 -8.90 10.39 4.49
N ILE A 91 -7.88 9.58 4.76
CA ILE A 91 -6.97 9.80 5.89
C ILE A 91 -5.88 10.75 5.41
N VAL A 92 -6.18 12.06 5.47
CA VAL A 92 -5.35 13.14 4.90
C VAL A 92 -3.91 13.09 5.43
N GLU A 93 -3.72 12.76 6.70
CA GLU A 93 -2.39 12.62 7.32
C GLU A 93 -1.52 11.59 6.58
N HIS A 94 -2.08 10.42 6.29
CA HIS A 94 -1.37 9.35 5.59
C HIS A 94 -1.04 9.79 4.16
N LEU A 95 -2.00 10.39 3.45
CA LEU A 95 -1.81 10.85 2.07
C LEU A 95 -0.69 11.89 1.97
N VAL A 96 -0.72 12.91 2.83
CA VAL A 96 0.31 13.96 2.86
C VAL A 96 1.70 13.37 3.14
N SER A 97 1.79 12.44 4.10
CA SER A 97 3.03 11.75 4.44
C SER A 97 3.59 10.92 3.28
N LEU A 98 2.74 10.17 2.57
CA LEU A 98 3.15 9.38 1.41
C LEU A 98 3.69 10.26 0.28
N VAL A 99 2.98 11.36 -0.02
CA VAL A 99 3.40 12.31 -1.06
C VAL A 99 4.74 12.94 -0.70
N GLN A 100 4.93 13.37 0.55
CA GLN A 100 6.19 13.94 1.02
C GLN A 100 7.35 12.93 0.97
N LYS A 101 7.08 11.64 1.17
CA LYS A 101 8.07 10.57 1.09
C LYS A 101 8.34 10.08 -0.34
N GLY A 102 7.72 10.69 -1.35
CA GLY A 102 8.06 10.47 -2.76
C GLY A 102 7.26 9.38 -3.47
N CYS A 103 6.11 8.95 -2.93
CA CYS A 103 5.29 7.89 -3.54
C CYS A 103 4.83 8.22 -4.98
N LEU A 104 4.70 9.51 -5.31
CA LEU A 104 4.17 9.98 -6.59
C LEU A 104 4.94 9.43 -7.79
N SER A 105 6.26 9.29 -7.69
CA SER A 105 7.08 8.73 -8.78
C SER A 105 6.65 7.31 -9.13
N GLY A 106 6.48 6.45 -8.12
CA GLY A 106 6.01 5.08 -8.30
C GLY A 106 4.59 5.00 -8.86
N PHE A 107 3.67 5.86 -8.39
CA PHE A 107 2.31 5.91 -8.94
C PHE A 107 2.28 6.44 -10.38
N ILE A 108 3.14 7.40 -10.75
CA ILE A 108 3.28 7.86 -12.14
C ILE A 108 3.79 6.73 -13.05
N ASP A 109 4.73 5.93 -12.57
CA ASP A 109 5.23 4.77 -13.31
C ASP A 109 4.12 3.73 -13.55
N LEU A 110 3.22 3.53 -12.57
CA LEU A 110 2.05 2.67 -12.73
C LEU A 110 1.09 3.20 -13.79
N VAL A 111 0.78 4.50 -13.79
CA VAL A 111 -0.08 5.14 -14.81
C VAL A 111 0.48 4.95 -16.23
N ARG A 112 1.80 4.90 -16.37
CA ARG A 112 2.48 4.72 -17.66
C ARG A 112 2.57 3.26 -18.11
N SER A 113 2.05 2.33 -17.33
CA SER A 113 2.11 0.92 -17.67
C SER A 113 1.24 0.56 -18.87
N ALA A 114 1.64 -0.51 -19.55
CA ALA A 114 0.82 -1.18 -20.56
C ALA A 114 -0.30 -2.02 -19.92
N ASP A 115 -0.18 -2.38 -18.64
CA ASP A 115 -1.23 -3.07 -17.90
C ASP A 115 -2.35 -2.09 -17.51
N THR A 116 -3.58 -2.41 -17.91
CA THR A 116 -4.73 -1.53 -17.72
C THR A 116 -5.18 -1.42 -16.27
N GLU A 117 -5.04 -2.47 -15.47
CA GLU A 117 -5.47 -2.47 -14.07
C GLU A 117 -4.51 -1.65 -13.21
N ALA A 118 -3.21 -1.84 -13.40
CA ALA A 118 -2.23 -1.03 -12.68
C ALA A 118 -2.19 0.42 -13.16
N ALA A 119 -2.42 0.70 -14.45
CA ALA A 119 -2.60 2.07 -14.92
C ALA A 119 -3.83 2.74 -14.27
N ARG A 120 -4.94 2.00 -14.17
CA ARG A 120 -6.16 2.44 -13.49
C ARG A 120 -5.93 2.69 -12.01
N LEU A 121 -5.21 1.82 -11.31
CA LEU A 121 -4.86 1.99 -9.90
C LEU A 121 -4.04 3.27 -9.68
N GLY A 122 -3.05 3.52 -10.54
CA GLY A 122 -2.26 4.75 -10.54
C GLY A 122 -3.14 5.99 -10.67
N LEU A 123 -4.10 5.97 -11.59
CA LEU A 123 -5.04 7.07 -11.80
C LEU A 123 -5.98 7.26 -10.59
N GLN A 124 -6.51 6.17 -10.04
CA GLN A 124 -7.38 6.22 -8.86
C GLN A 124 -6.69 6.88 -7.67
N PHE A 125 -5.41 6.58 -7.44
CA PHE A 125 -4.64 7.24 -6.39
C PHE A 125 -4.48 8.75 -6.64
N MET A 126 -4.26 9.16 -7.90
CA MET A 126 -4.16 10.58 -8.26
C MET A 126 -5.50 11.33 -8.18
N GLU A 127 -6.61 10.61 -8.27
CA GLU A 127 -7.96 11.15 -8.18
C GLU A 127 -8.50 11.25 -6.74
N LEU A 128 -7.74 10.79 -5.74
CA LEU A 128 -8.09 10.97 -4.32
C LEU A 128 -8.20 12.48 -4.02
N LYS A 129 -9.44 12.97 -3.88
CA LYS A 129 -9.80 14.37 -3.64
C LYS A 129 -10.73 14.51 -2.45
#